data_AF-A0A143BUA3-F1
#
_entry.id   AF-A0A143BUA3-F1
#
_cell.length_a   1.000
_cell.length_b   1.000
_cell.length_c   1.000
_cell.angle_alpha   90.00
_cell.angle_beta   90.00
_cell.angle_gamma   90.00
#
_symmetry.space_group_name_H-M   'P 1'
#
loop_
_entity.id
_entity.type
_entity.pdbx_description
1 polymer ?
#
loop_
_entity_poly.entity_id
_entity_poly.type
_entity_poly.pdbx_seq_one_letter_code
_entity_poly.pdbx_strand_id
1 'polypeptide(L)'
;MLRTPGVAPHFQIRLTRRGRLDHMTVLVETHPGTGTGTEQREAAAGAIAKAVKDGIGITADVTVVEPETLERSIGKIRRVKDLREA
;
A
#
# COMPACT_ATOMS: atom_id res chain seq x y z
N MET A 1 -9.48 8.17 4.74
CA MET A 1 -9.25 6.89 5.44
C MET A 1 -9.36 5.76 4.43
N LEU A 2 -8.46 4.78 4.47
CA LEU A 2 -8.64 3.49 3.79
C LEU A 2 -9.88 2.82 4.40
N ARG A 3 -10.84 2.43 3.56
CA ARG A 3 -12.12 1.86 4.00
C ARG A 3 -12.19 0.34 3.78
N THR A 4 -11.09 -0.26 3.35
CA THR A 4 -11.02 -1.68 3.04
C THR A 4 -10.97 -2.49 4.34
N PRO A 5 -11.87 -3.46 4.56
CA PRO A 5 -11.81 -4.34 5.72
C PRO A 5 -10.49 -5.11 5.80
N GLY A 6 -10.02 -5.39 7.01
CA GLY A 6 -8.85 -6.23 7.26
C GLY A 6 -7.49 -5.53 7.11
N VAL A 7 -7.45 -4.27 6.69
CA VAL A 7 -6.23 -3.46 6.64
C VAL A 7 -6.21 -2.36 7.68
N ALA A 8 -5.04 -2.12 8.26
CA ALA A 8 -4.78 -1.01 9.15
C ALA A 8 -4.70 0.32 8.37
N PRO A 9 -4.82 1.49 9.05
CA PRO A 9 -4.65 2.80 8.40
C PRO A 9 -3.18 3.13 8.05
N HIS A 10 -2.27 2.18 8.24
CA HIS A 10 -0.85 2.31 7.99
C HIS A 10 -0.53 1.89 6.56
N PHE A 11 0.00 2.82 5.79
CA PHE A 11 0.36 2.61 4.40
C PHE A 11 1.56 3.47 4.02
N GLN A 12 2.28 3.04 2.99
CA GLN A 12 3.37 3.77 2.37
C GLN A 12 3.29 3.62 0.86
N ILE A 13 3.48 4.73 0.16
CA ILE A 13 3.59 4.79 -1.29
C ILE A 13 5.08 4.72 -1.65
N ARG A 14 5.46 3.73 -2.44
CA ARG A 14 6.77 3.67 -3.11
C ARG A 14 6.60 4.12 -4.56
N LEU A 15 7.38 5.11 -4.95
CA LEU A 15 7.52 5.52 -6.35
C LEU A 15 8.82 4.94 -6.88
N THR A 16 8.77 4.23 -7.99
CA THR A 16 9.92 3.66 -8.70
C THR A 16 9.79 3.93 -10.19
N ARG A 17 10.81 3.59 -10.98
CA ARG A 17 10.70 3.51 -12.44
C ARG A 17 10.74 2.07 -12.91
N ARG A 18 9.91 1.73 -13.90
CA ARG A 18 9.98 0.49 -14.69
C ARG A 18 10.15 0.89 -16.15
N GLY A 19 11.38 0.80 -16.66
CA GLY A 19 11.73 1.36 -17.96
C GLY A 19 11.56 2.88 -17.96
N ARG A 20 10.82 3.42 -18.93
CA ARG A 20 10.58 4.88 -19.06
C ARG A 20 9.39 5.38 -18.24
N LEU A 21 8.66 4.49 -17.58
CA LEU A 21 7.41 4.82 -16.90
C LEU A 21 7.62 4.89 -15.39
N ASP A 22 6.94 5.86 -14.77
CA ASP A 22 6.78 5.91 -13.33
C ASP A 22 5.86 4.79 -12.88
N HIS A 23 6.19 4.23 -11.73
CA HIS A 23 5.49 3.11 -11.16
C HIS A 23 5.17 3.38 -9.69
N MET A 24 3.89 3.27 -9.33
CA MET A 24 3.41 3.49 -7.97
C MET A 24 3.02 2.17 -7.31
N THR A 25 3.57 1.91 -6.12
CA THR A 25 3.17 0.78 -5.28
C THR A 25 2.69 1.28 -3.94
N VAL A 26 1.48 0.89 -3.53
CA VAL A 26 0.92 1.13 -2.20
C VAL A 26 1.16 -0.10 -1.34
N LEU A 27 2.00 0.04 -0.32
CA LEU A 27 2.15 -0.96 0.73
C LEU A 27 1.19 -0.62 1.86
N VAL A 28 0.46 -1.60 2.37
CA VAL A 28 -0.53 -1.41 3.44
C VAL A 28 -0.42 -2.54 4.46
N GLU A 29 -0.45 -2.22 5.76
CA GLU A 29 -0.40 -3.21 6.83
C GLU A 29 -1.78 -3.84 7.06
N THR A 30 -1.83 -5.11 7.45
CA THR A 30 -3.02 -5.74 8.03
C THR A 30 -3.25 -5.28 9.47
N HIS A 31 -4.43 -5.56 10.03
CA HIS A 31 -4.66 -5.38 11.47
C HIS A 31 -3.90 -6.43 12.30
N PRO A 32 -3.36 -6.07 13.48
CA PRO A 32 -2.81 -7.04 14.42
C PRO A 32 -3.85 -8.08 14.81
N GLY A 33 -3.46 -9.36 14.83
CA GLY A 33 -4.36 -10.47 15.18
C GLY A 33 -5.35 -10.88 14.09
N THR A 34 -5.49 -10.10 13.01
CA THR A 34 -6.19 -10.51 11.80
C THR A 34 -5.18 -11.03 10.80
N GLY A 35 -4.53 -12.15 11.10
CA GLY A 35 -3.67 -12.85 10.13
C GLY A 35 -4.50 -13.28 8.92
N THR A 36 -4.79 -12.32 8.03
CA THR A 36 -5.69 -12.50 6.90
C THR A 36 -4.98 -13.42 5.93
N GLY A 37 -5.59 -14.56 5.61
CA GLY A 37 -5.05 -15.52 4.66
C GLY A 37 -4.78 -14.89 3.30
N THR A 38 -4.03 -15.60 2.46
CA THR A 38 -3.58 -15.13 1.14
C THR A 38 -4.74 -14.58 0.31
N GLU A 39 -5.87 -15.30 0.26
CA GLU A 39 -7.06 -14.88 -0.49
C GLU A 39 -7.63 -13.54 0.00
N GLN A 40 -7.73 -13.35 1.32
CA GLN A 40 -8.22 -12.09 1.89
C GLN A 40 -7.26 -10.93 1.61
N ARG A 41 -5.94 -11.18 1.60
CA ARG A 41 -4.94 -10.16 1.24
C ARG A 41 -5.05 -9.77 -0.22
N GLU A 42 -5.23 -10.73 -1.12
CA GLU A 42 -5.41 -10.48 -2.55
C GLU A 42 -6.69 -9.70 -2.82
N ALA A 43 -7.81 -10.08 -2.18
CA ALA A 43 -9.07 -9.35 -2.28
C ALA A 43 -8.93 -7.91 -1.78
N ALA A 44 -8.26 -7.69 -0.63
CA ALA A 44 -8.00 -6.37 -0.10
C ALA A 44 -7.11 -5.53 -1.03
N ALA A 45 -6.05 -6.13 -1.59
CA ALA A 45 -5.16 -5.48 -2.54
C ALA A 45 -5.94 -5.02 -3.80
N GLY A 46 -6.76 -5.91 -4.37
CA GLY A 46 -7.61 -5.60 -5.52
C GLY A 46 -8.63 -4.49 -5.23
N ALA A 47 -9.29 -4.53 -4.08
CA ALA A 47 -10.23 -3.49 -3.66
C ALA A 47 -9.56 -2.11 -3.52
N ILE A 48 -8.36 -2.07 -2.94
CA ILE A 48 -7.59 -0.82 -2.78
C ILE A 48 -7.13 -0.30 -4.15
N ALA A 49 -6.61 -1.18 -5.01
CA ALA A 49 -6.16 -0.80 -6.35
C ALA A 49 -7.31 -0.19 -7.17
N LYS A 50 -8.48 -0.83 -7.15
CA LYS A 50 -9.70 -0.32 -7.78
C LYS A 50 -10.12 1.03 -7.19
N ALA A 51 -10.14 1.17 -5.87
CA ALA A 51 -10.53 2.43 -5.23
C ALA A 51 -9.58 3.59 -5.58
N VAL A 52 -8.26 3.33 -5.65
CA VAL A 52 -7.28 4.32 -6.10
C VAL A 52 -7.52 4.70 -7.56
N LYS A 53 -7.79 3.71 -8.43
CA LYS A 53 -8.07 3.97 -9.84
C LYS A 53 -9.35 4.79 -10.03
N ASP A 54 -10.43 4.38 -9.38
CA ASP A 54 -11.74 5.01 -9.53
C ASP A 54 -11.78 6.42 -8.88
N GLY A 55 -11.09 6.60 -7.74
CA GLY A 55 -11.11 7.85 -6.99
C GLY A 55 -10.08 8.89 -7.43
N ILE A 56 -8.91 8.46 -7.94
CA ILE A 56 -7.78 9.36 -8.26
C ILE A 56 -7.42 9.30 -9.75
N GLY A 57 -7.77 8.22 -10.46
CA GLY A 57 -7.44 8.01 -11.87
C GLY A 57 -6.07 7.35 -12.12
N ILE A 58 -5.29 7.12 -11.06
CA ILE A 58 -3.93 6.58 -11.13
C ILE A 58 -3.96 5.06 -10.98
N THR A 59 -3.15 4.35 -11.78
CA THR A 59 -2.93 2.91 -11.61
C THR A 59 -1.85 2.68 -10.56
N ALA A 60 -2.08 1.76 -9.63
CA ALA A 60 -1.15 1.42 -8.56
C ALA A 60 -1.08 -0.09 -8.34
N ASP A 61 0.12 -0.63 -8.18
CA ASP A 61 0.28 -1.94 -7.54
C ASP A 61 -0.05 -1.79 -6.05
N VAL A 62 -0.61 -2.83 -5.44
CA VAL A 62 -0.91 -2.85 -4.00
C VAL A 62 -0.31 -4.10 -3.38
N THR A 63 0.39 -3.93 -2.26
CA THR A 63 0.97 -5.04 -1.50
C THR A 63 0.47 -4.94 -0.05
N VAL A 64 -0.19 -6.01 0.40
CA VAL A 64 -0.63 -6.14 1.79
C VAL A 64 0.48 -6.84 2.58
N VAL A 65 1.00 -6.17 3.61
CA VAL A 65 2.12 -6.63 4.44
C VAL A 65 1.65 -6.91 5.86
N GLU A 66 2.47 -7.63 6.63
CA GLU A 66 2.18 -7.89 8.04
C GLU A 66 2.10 -6.59 8.85
N PRO A 67 1.39 -6.60 9.99
CA PRO A 67 1.32 -5.46 10.87
C PRO A 67 2.71 -5.01 11.32
N GLU A 68 2.88 -3.70 11.50
CA GLU A 68 4.10 -3.10 12.07
C GLU A 68 5.39 -3.32 11.24
N THR A 69 5.28 -3.70 9.97
CA THR A 69 6.44 -3.89 9.07
C THR A 69 6.82 -2.64 8.30
N LEU A 70 5.95 -1.63 8.20
CA LEU A 70 6.28 -0.38 7.52
C LEU A 70 7.19 0.48 8.39
N GLU A 71 8.36 0.82 7.86
CA GLU A 71 9.35 1.64 8.55
C GLU A 71 8.76 2.96 9.05
N ARG A 72 8.98 3.22 10.34
CA ARG A 72 8.60 4.46 11.01
C ARG A 72 9.87 5.17 11.44
N SER A 73 9.97 6.46 11.13
CA SER A 73 10.84 7.34 11.92
C SER A 73 10.19 7.57 13.30
N ILE A 74 10.76 8.39 14.17
CA ILE A 74 10.33 8.72 15.56
C ILE A 74 8.79 8.79 15.75
N GLY A 75 8.13 7.64 15.85
CA GLY A 75 6.67 7.49 15.81
C GLY A 75 5.93 7.84 14.50
N LYS A 76 6.59 8.36 13.46
CA LYS A 76 5.94 8.86 12.23
C LYS A 76 6.20 7.94 11.04
N ILE A 77 5.12 7.51 10.39
CA ILE A 77 5.19 6.88 9.07
C ILE A 77 5.47 7.96 8.02
N ARG A 78 6.56 7.80 7.27
CA ARG A 78 6.75 8.49 5.99
C ARG A 78 5.85 7.85 4.95
N ARG A 79 4.81 8.57 4.54
CA ARG A 79 3.78 8.05 3.62
C ARG A 79 4.25 7.91 2.18
N VAL A 80 5.30 8.62 1.78
CA VAL A 80 5.86 8.55 0.41
C VAL A 80 7.37 8.33 0.48
N LYS A 81 7.82 7.21 -0.09
CA LYS A 81 9.22 6.95 -0.42
C LYS A 81 9.38 7.06 -1.93
N ASP A 82 10.03 8.13 -2.37
CA ASP A 82 10.43 8.27 -3.76
C ASP A 82 11.78 7.60 -3.96
N LEU A 83 11.80 6.58 -4.81
CA LEU A 83 12.96 5.78 -5.16
C LEU A 83 13.21 5.80 -6.67
N ARG A 84 12.64 6.78 -7.37
CA ARG A 84 13.06 7.11 -8.74
C ARG A 84 14.47 7.69 -8.64
N GLU A 85 15.39 7.18 -9.44
CA GLU A 85 16.74 7.78 -9.53
C GLU A 85 16.62 9.24 -9.96
N ALA A 86 17.50 10.10 -9.43
CA ALA A 86 17.57 11.52 -9.77
C ALA A 86 18.18 11.73 -11.16
#